data_AF-A0A1G0A7A3-F1
#
_entry.id   AF-A0A1G0A7A3-F1
#
_cell.length_a   1.000
_cell.length_b   1.000
_cell.length_c   1.000
_cell.angle_alpha   90.00
_cell.angle_beta   90.00
_cell.angle_gamma   90.00
#
_symmetry.space_group_name_H-M   'P 1'
#
loop_
_entity.id
_entity.type
_entity.pdbx_description
1 polymer ?
#
loop_
_entity_poly.entity_id
_entity_poly.type
_entity_poly.pdbx_seq_one_letter_code
_entity_poly.pdbx_strand_id
1 'polypeptide(L)'
;MPSTEETVAAGEQALSRLDYDAAYKHFEKAIKADPNSAVAHFGKAEAALGVPKVEAEEILGLYKKAIELDPENPQYLESFAAFCMDLGRFNEAEETYGKAAGVDPDNASYYLSEFAIQYAQKAPIIMEQFLDDKTRDMIKTKALTYALKALGIEKDDAKRLL
;
A
#
# COMPACT_ATOMS: atom_id res chain seq x y z
N MET A 1 -12.63 -30.92 -4.64
CA MET A 1 -11.56 -29.91 -4.41
C MET A 1 -12.10 -28.96 -3.36
N PRO A 2 -11.27 -28.45 -2.42
CA PRO A 2 -11.75 -27.47 -1.45
C PRO A 2 -12.28 -26.22 -2.15
N SER A 3 -13.28 -25.57 -1.58
CA SER A 3 -13.89 -24.35 -2.15
C SER A 3 -12.92 -23.16 -2.07
N THR A 4 -13.20 -22.10 -2.84
CA THR A 4 -12.44 -20.84 -2.73
C THR A 4 -12.47 -20.30 -1.29
N GLU A 5 -13.64 -20.32 -0.64
CA GLU A 5 -13.78 -19.86 0.76
C GLU A 5 -12.94 -20.70 1.74
N GLU A 6 -12.95 -22.03 1.60
CA GLU A 6 -12.14 -22.91 2.45
C GLU A 6 -10.63 -22.67 2.27
N THR A 7 -10.21 -22.41 1.03
CA THR A 7 -8.80 -22.16 0.72
C THR A 7 -8.35 -20.75 1.12
N VAL A 8 -9.22 -19.74 1.04
CA VAL A 8 -8.99 -18.39 1.60
C VAL A 8 -8.85 -18.46 3.11
N ALA A 9 -9.79 -19.10 3.81
CA ALA A 9 -9.74 -19.22 5.28
C ALA A 9 -8.47 -19.97 5.76
N ALA A 10 -8.05 -21.00 5.04
CA ALA A 10 -6.78 -21.67 5.32
C ALA A 10 -5.57 -20.76 5.10
N GLY A 11 -5.61 -19.90 4.07
CA GLY A 11 -4.59 -18.89 3.81
C GLY A 11 -4.49 -17.85 4.92
N GLU A 12 -5.62 -17.30 5.36
CA GLU A 12 -5.72 -16.36 6.48
C GLU A 12 -5.21 -16.98 7.79
N GLN A 13 -5.56 -18.24 8.06
CA GLN A 13 -5.09 -18.96 9.25
C GLN A 13 -3.59 -19.25 9.21
N ALA A 14 -2.99 -19.37 8.03
CA ALA A 14 -1.55 -19.50 7.87
C ALA A 14 -0.86 -18.13 8.06
N LEU A 15 -1.43 -17.05 7.53
CA LEU A 15 -0.97 -15.67 7.79
C LEU A 15 -0.99 -15.34 9.28
N SER A 16 -2.05 -15.68 10.01
CA SER A 16 -2.15 -15.44 11.45
C SER A 16 -1.09 -16.20 12.26
N ARG A 17 -0.48 -17.23 11.66
CA ARG A 17 0.62 -18.02 12.24
C ARG A 17 2.00 -17.63 11.69
N LEU A 18 2.06 -16.59 10.85
CA LEU A 18 3.26 -16.13 10.15
C LEU A 18 3.88 -17.22 9.25
N ASP A 19 3.09 -18.21 8.82
CA ASP A 19 3.50 -19.24 7.87
C ASP A 19 3.22 -18.74 6.45
N TYR A 20 4.09 -17.84 5.98
CA TYR A 20 3.94 -17.14 4.70
C TYR A 20 4.00 -18.08 3.50
N ASP A 21 4.84 -19.12 3.52
CA ASP A 21 4.90 -20.12 2.43
C ASP A 21 3.60 -20.95 2.35
N ALA A 22 3.01 -21.33 3.49
CA ALA A 22 1.73 -22.03 3.49
C ALA A 22 0.59 -21.09 3.04
N ALA A 23 0.53 -19.87 3.57
CA ALA A 23 -0.45 -18.87 3.18
C ALA A 23 -0.44 -18.63 1.66
N TYR A 24 0.75 -18.37 1.11
CA TYR A 24 0.93 -18.14 -0.33
C TYR A 24 0.39 -19.32 -1.17
N LYS A 25 0.65 -20.57 -0.76
CA LYS A 25 0.12 -21.77 -1.44
C LYS A 25 -1.39 -21.93 -1.30
N HIS A 26 -1.96 -21.56 -0.15
CA HIS A 26 -3.41 -21.62 0.06
C HIS A 26 -4.13 -20.59 -0.80
N PHE A 27 -3.64 -19.35 -0.85
CA PHE A 27 -4.19 -18.33 -1.73
C PHE A 27 -3.97 -18.65 -3.22
N GLU A 28 -2.86 -19.29 -3.59
CA GLU A 28 -2.69 -19.79 -4.96
C GLU A 28 -3.77 -20.80 -5.35
N LYS A 29 -4.14 -21.71 -4.43
CA LYS A 29 -5.25 -22.65 -4.66
C LYS A 29 -6.60 -21.92 -4.74
N ALA A 30 -6.82 -20.91 -3.91
CA ALA A 30 -8.01 -20.08 -3.96
C ALA A 30 -8.16 -19.37 -5.31
N ILE A 31 -7.08 -18.75 -5.81
CA ILE A 31 -7.07 -18.10 -7.14
C ILE A 31 -7.29 -19.11 -8.27
N LYS A 32 -6.76 -20.33 -8.15
CA LYS A 32 -7.03 -21.41 -9.13
C LYS A 32 -8.49 -21.85 -9.14
N ALA A 33 -9.16 -21.82 -7.98
CA ALA A 33 -10.57 -22.18 -7.85
C ALA A 33 -11.49 -21.03 -8.32
N ASP A 34 -11.15 -19.79 -7.97
CA ASP A 34 -11.83 -18.58 -8.42
C ASP A 34 -10.82 -17.46 -8.74
N PRO A 35 -10.51 -17.25 -10.03
CA PRO A 35 -9.60 -16.18 -10.46
C PRO A 35 -10.10 -14.76 -10.18
N ASN A 36 -11.38 -14.58 -9.86
CA ASN A 36 -11.99 -13.27 -9.60
C ASN A 36 -12.14 -12.96 -8.11
N SER A 37 -11.57 -13.79 -7.23
CA SER A 37 -11.56 -13.51 -5.79
C SER A 37 -10.53 -12.42 -5.46
N ALA A 38 -10.99 -11.18 -5.27
CA ALA A 38 -10.14 -10.05 -4.88
C ALA A 38 -9.37 -10.34 -3.58
N VAL A 39 -10.06 -10.93 -2.59
CA VAL A 39 -9.47 -11.33 -1.30
C VAL A 39 -8.35 -12.35 -1.48
N ALA A 40 -8.48 -13.30 -2.41
CA ALA A 40 -7.42 -14.29 -2.65
C ALA A 40 -6.17 -13.67 -3.30
N HIS A 41 -6.34 -12.73 -4.24
CA HIS A 41 -5.21 -11.99 -4.81
C HIS A 41 -4.52 -11.12 -3.76
N PHE A 42 -5.30 -10.40 -2.96
CA PHE A 42 -4.78 -9.59 -1.85
C PHE A 42 -4.03 -10.44 -0.82
N GLY A 43 -4.65 -11.52 -0.32
CA GLY A 43 -4.04 -12.41 0.65
C GLY A 43 -2.76 -13.08 0.12
N LYS A 44 -2.72 -13.40 -1.19
CA LYS A 44 -1.48 -13.89 -1.82
C LYS A 44 -0.39 -12.82 -1.85
N ALA A 45 -0.73 -11.55 -2.08
CA ALA A 45 0.21 -10.43 -2.03
C ALA A 45 0.79 -10.26 -0.61
N GLU A 46 -0.07 -10.22 0.41
CA GLU A 46 0.32 -10.13 1.83
C GLU A 46 1.23 -11.30 2.24
N ALA A 47 0.90 -12.53 1.81
CA ALA A 47 1.73 -13.69 2.07
C ALA A 47 3.10 -13.59 1.36
N ALA A 48 3.10 -13.08 0.12
CA ALA A 48 4.32 -12.96 -0.68
C ALA A 48 5.38 -12.03 -0.07
N LEU A 49 4.97 -11.02 0.71
CA LEU A 49 5.89 -10.14 1.43
C LEU A 49 6.82 -10.91 2.38
N GLY A 50 6.35 -12.03 2.94
CA GLY A 50 7.12 -12.90 3.83
C GLY A 50 7.82 -14.08 3.13
N VAL A 51 7.77 -14.15 1.80
CA VAL A 51 8.35 -15.24 1.00
C VAL A 51 9.53 -14.70 0.18
N PRO A 52 10.80 -14.92 0.59
CA PRO A 52 11.97 -14.23 0.02
C PRO A 52 12.24 -14.45 -1.48
N LYS A 53 11.62 -15.47 -2.08
CA LYS A 53 11.77 -15.83 -3.50
C LYS A 53 10.74 -15.12 -4.41
N VAL A 54 9.76 -14.42 -3.85
CA VAL A 54 8.74 -13.73 -4.64
C VAL A 54 9.25 -12.34 -4.98
N GLU A 55 9.31 -12.05 -6.27
CA GLU A 55 9.80 -10.78 -6.79
C GLU A 55 8.81 -9.65 -6.56
N ALA A 56 9.31 -8.44 -6.34
CA ALA A 56 8.49 -7.26 -6.05
C ALA A 56 7.39 -7.01 -7.11
N GLU A 57 7.70 -7.22 -8.39
CA GLU A 57 6.73 -7.04 -9.48
C GLU A 57 5.59 -8.07 -9.45
N GLU A 58 5.83 -9.28 -8.94
CA GLU A 58 4.75 -10.26 -8.75
C GLU A 58 3.80 -9.77 -7.64
N ILE A 59 4.34 -9.26 -6.54
CA ILE A 59 3.55 -8.72 -5.42
C ILE A 59 2.72 -7.52 -5.89
N LEU A 60 3.33 -6.60 -6.66
CA LEU A 60 2.61 -5.49 -7.28
C LEU A 60 1.50 -5.97 -8.21
N GLY A 61 1.73 -7.02 -9.00
CA GLY A 61 0.73 -7.62 -9.87
C GLY A 61 -0.46 -8.19 -9.10
N LEU A 62 -0.22 -8.83 -7.96
CA LEU A 62 -1.27 -9.38 -7.10
C LEU A 62 -2.12 -8.28 -6.46
N TYR A 63 -1.49 -7.24 -5.90
CA TYR A 63 -2.23 -6.08 -5.39
C TYR A 63 -3.03 -5.37 -6.47
N LYS A 64 -2.42 -5.10 -7.63
CA LYS A 64 -3.13 -4.50 -8.77
C LYS A 64 -4.34 -5.34 -9.16
N LYS A 65 -4.21 -6.67 -9.16
CA LYS A 65 -5.33 -7.55 -9.48
C LYS A 65 -6.45 -7.48 -8.44
N ALA A 66 -6.12 -7.42 -7.14
CA ALA A 66 -7.11 -7.21 -6.09
C ALA A 66 -7.85 -5.86 -6.26
N ILE A 67 -7.12 -4.78 -6.55
CA ILE A 67 -7.69 -3.44 -6.79
C ILE A 67 -8.54 -3.41 -8.07
N GLU A 68 -8.14 -4.12 -9.13
CA GLU A 68 -8.96 -4.23 -10.35
C GLU A 68 -10.31 -4.90 -10.08
N LEU A 69 -10.33 -5.91 -9.21
CA LEU A 69 -11.53 -6.68 -8.87
C LEU A 69 -12.42 -5.97 -7.85
N ASP A 70 -11.83 -5.19 -6.95
CA ASP A 70 -12.53 -4.40 -5.93
C ASP A 70 -11.85 -3.02 -5.77
N PRO A 71 -12.17 -2.05 -6.64
CA PRO A 71 -11.45 -0.77 -6.73
C PRO A 71 -11.81 0.22 -5.64
N GLU A 72 -12.83 -0.04 -4.84
CA GLU A 72 -13.32 0.82 -3.75
C GLU A 72 -12.90 0.31 -2.37
N ASN A 73 -12.08 -0.74 -2.30
CA ASN A 73 -11.58 -1.28 -1.05
C ASN A 73 -10.37 -0.47 -0.54
N PRO A 74 -10.51 0.32 0.54
CA PRO A 74 -9.43 1.16 1.02
C PRO A 74 -8.23 0.34 1.51
N GLN A 75 -8.43 -0.87 2.04
CA GLN A 75 -7.34 -1.73 2.51
C GLN A 75 -6.42 -2.16 1.36
N TYR A 76 -6.98 -2.51 0.20
CA TYR A 76 -6.19 -2.92 -0.96
C TYR A 76 -5.38 -1.74 -1.52
N LEU A 77 -5.99 -0.56 -1.54
CA LEU A 77 -5.35 0.68 -1.96
C LEU A 77 -4.21 1.06 -1.01
N GLU A 78 -4.46 1.08 0.30
CA GLU A 78 -3.45 1.37 1.33
C GLU A 78 -2.25 0.42 1.23
N SER A 79 -2.51 -0.90 1.18
CA SER A 79 -1.43 -1.91 1.19
C SER A 79 -0.58 -1.83 -0.08
N PHE A 80 -1.21 -1.61 -1.26
CA PHE A 80 -0.47 -1.34 -2.49
C PHE A 80 0.35 -0.06 -2.42
N ALA A 81 -0.21 1.01 -1.85
CA ALA A 81 0.46 2.29 -1.71
C ALA A 81 1.68 2.19 -0.77
N ALA A 82 1.52 1.53 0.38
CA ALA A 82 2.59 1.24 1.32
C ALA A 82 3.70 0.41 0.68
N PHE A 83 3.35 -0.65 -0.07
CA PHE A 83 4.35 -1.44 -0.79
C PHE A 83 5.05 -0.63 -1.89
N CYS A 84 4.35 0.27 -2.58
CA CYS A 84 4.97 1.20 -3.52
C CYS A 84 5.94 2.18 -2.82
N MET A 85 5.65 2.62 -1.59
CA MET A 85 6.58 3.41 -0.79
C MET A 85 7.88 2.67 -0.49
N ASP A 86 7.79 1.38 -0.15
CA ASP A 86 8.94 0.51 0.11
C ASP A 86 9.83 0.32 -1.12
N LEU A 87 9.21 0.23 -2.31
CA LEU A 87 9.92 0.13 -3.58
C LEU A 87 10.42 1.48 -4.12
N GLY A 88 10.14 2.59 -3.44
CA GLY A 88 10.48 3.94 -3.92
C GLY A 88 9.63 4.43 -5.11
N ARG A 89 8.51 3.75 -5.40
CA ARG A 89 7.55 4.10 -6.46
C ARG A 89 6.59 5.19 -5.93
N PHE A 90 7.17 6.32 -5.50
CA PHE A 90 6.47 7.36 -4.75
C PHE A 90 5.28 7.99 -5.48
N ASN A 91 5.34 8.11 -6.81
CA ASN A 91 4.23 8.67 -7.58
C ASN A 91 2.99 7.76 -7.57
N GLU A 92 3.20 6.44 -7.69
CA GLU A 92 2.09 5.47 -7.61
C GLU A 92 1.54 5.37 -6.19
N ALA A 93 2.40 5.44 -5.18
CA ALA A 93 1.95 5.52 -3.80
C ALA A 93 1.10 6.78 -3.56
N GLU A 94 1.55 7.95 -4.02
CA GLU A 94 0.84 9.24 -3.87
C GLU A 94 -0.55 9.19 -4.52
N GLU A 95 -0.65 8.67 -5.75
CA GLU A 95 -1.93 8.49 -6.44
C GLU A 95 -2.84 7.53 -5.68
N THR A 96 -2.31 6.40 -5.22
CA THR A 96 -3.11 5.36 -4.56
C THR A 96 -3.58 5.78 -3.17
N TYR A 97 -2.75 6.44 -2.37
CA TYR A 97 -3.19 7.03 -1.10
C TYR A 97 -4.24 8.12 -1.31
N GLY A 98 -4.10 8.93 -2.37
CA GLY A 98 -5.13 9.89 -2.77
C GLY A 98 -6.46 9.21 -3.12
N LYS A 99 -6.41 8.07 -3.82
CA LYS A 99 -7.59 7.25 -4.11
C LYS A 99 -8.19 6.64 -2.85
N ALA A 100 -7.38 6.09 -1.93
CA ALA A 100 -7.83 5.54 -0.65
C ALA A 100 -8.60 6.60 0.17
N ALA A 101 -8.04 7.82 0.27
CA ALA A 101 -8.69 8.95 0.92
C ALA A 101 -9.99 9.42 0.22
N GLY A 102 -10.12 9.16 -1.08
CA GLY A 102 -11.34 9.46 -1.83
C GLY A 102 -12.46 8.44 -1.64
N VAL A 103 -12.11 7.15 -1.53
CA VAL A 103 -13.10 6.05 -1.34
C VAL A 103 -13.52 5.89 0.12
N ASP A 104 -12.66 6.27 1.07
CA ASP A 104 -12.94 6.30 2.50
C ASP A 104 -12.62 7.68 3.10
N PRO A 105 -13.55 8.65 2.97
CA PRO A 105 -13.36 10.01 3.45
C PRO A 105 -13.20 10.12 4.97
N ASP A 106 -13.79 9.20 5.73
CA ASP A 106 -13.73 9.21 7.19
C ASP A 106 -12.30 8.90 7.69
N ASN A 107 -11.56 8.06 6.94
CA ASN A 107 -10.15 7.77 7.19
C ASN A 107 -9.18 8.53 6.26
N ALA A 108 -9.65 9.51 5.49
CA ALA A 108 -8.80 10.29 4.58
C ALA A 108 -7.57 10.91 5.26
N SER A 109 -7.76 11.42 6.48
CA SER A 109 -6.66 11.98 7.28
C SER A 109 -5.56 10.95 7.57
N TYR A 110 -5.93 9.70 7.85
CA TYR A 110 -4.99 8.61 8.09
C TYR A 110 -4.15 8.34 6.85
N TYR A 111 -4.75 8.05 5.69
CA TYR A 111 -4.02 7.74 4.46
C TYR A 111 -3.08 8.86 4.01
N LEU A 112 -3.53 10.12 4.11
CA LEU A 112 -2.73 11.28 3.73
C LEU A 112 -1.57 11.51 4.73
N SER A 113 -1.81 11.27 6.03
CA SER A 113 -0.77 11.37 7.05
C SER A 113 0.28 10.26 6.91
N GLU A 114 -0.16 9.05 6.56
CA GLU A 114 0.72 7.92 6.32
C GLU A 114 1.65 8.19 5.13
N PHE A 115 1.09 8.61 3.99
CA PHE A 115 1.89 9.04 2.85
C PHE A 115 2.91 10.11 3.24
N ALA A 116 2.48 11.16 3.94
CA ALA A 116 3.35 12.26 4.35
C ALA A 116 4.55 11.78 5.18
N ILE A 117 4.29 10.95 6.19
CA ILE A 117 5.30 10.44 7.12
C ILE A 117 6.24 9.48 6.40
N GLN A 118 5.69 8.49 5.69
CA GLN A 118 6.49 7.51 4.98
C GLN A 118 7.35 8.17 3.89
N TYR A 119 6.81 9.16 3.17
CA TYR A 119 7.55 9.87 2.12
C TYR A 119 8.69 10.70 2.71
N ALA A 120 8.45 11.40 3.82
CA ALA A 120 9.50 12.14 4.53
C ALA A 120 10.65 11.23 5.01
N GLN A 121 10.33 9.99 5.43
CA GLN A 121 11.31 9.04 5.94
C GLN A 121 12.07 8.32 4.83
N LYS A 122 11.37 7.81 3.81
CA LYS A 122 11.94 6.91 2.79
C LYS A 122 12.56 7.67 1.62
N ALA A 123 11.97 8.79 1.18
CA ALA A 123 12.46 9.51 0.00
C ALA A 123 13.93 9.98 0.13
N PRO A 124 14.40 10.54 1.26
CA PRO A 124 15.81 10.93 1.39
C PRO A 124 16.79 9.75 1.32
N ILE A 125 16.38 8.57 1.79
CA ILE A 125 17.19 7.35 1.78
C ILE A 125 17.26 6.81 0.35
N ILE A 126 16.11 6.68 -0.32
CA ILE A 126 16.04 6.11 -1.68
C ILE A 126 16.65 7.06 -2.72
N MET A 127 16.54 8.38 -2.50
CA MET A 127 17.09 9.41 -3.39
C MET A 127 18.47 9.91 -2.94
N GLU A 128 19.19 9.19 -2.07
CA GLU A 128 20.44 9.65 -1.45
C GLU A 128 21.44 10.20 -2.48
N GLN A 129 21.63 9.50 -3.60
CA GLN A 129 22.55 9.90 -4.67
C GLN A 129 22.20 11.24 -5.35
N PHE A 130 20.96 11.71 -5.20
CA PHE A 130 20.45 12.96 -5.76
C PHE A 130 20.12 14.00 -4.68
N LEU A 131 20.51 13.77 -3.42
CA LEU A 131 20.03 14.53 -2.27
C LEU A 131 20.78 15.86 -2.08
N ASP A 132 20.56 16.80 -3.00
CA ASP A 132 20.93 18.22 -2.86
C ASP A 132 19.91 19.01 -2.01
N ASP A 133 20.23 20.26 -1.69
CA ASP A 133 19.35 21.13 -0.88
C ASP A 133 17.97 21.30 -1.51
N LYS A 134 17.93 21.42 -2.84
CA LYS A 134 16.67 21.54 -3.60
C LYS A 134 15.80 20.29 -3.45
N THR A 135 16.40 19.11 -3.50
CA THR A 135 15.72 17.83 -3.36
C THR A 135 15.24 17.62 -1.93
N ARG A 136 16.04 18.01 -0.93
CA ARG A 136 15.61 18.02 0.48
C ARG A 136 14.40 18.93 0.69
N ASP A 137 14.43 20.13 0.13
CA ASP A 137 13.33 21.08 0.24
C ASP A 137 12.08 20.60 -0.50
N MET A 138 12.23 19.98 -1.67
CA MET A 138 11.14 19.33 -2.40
C MET A 138 10.49 18.23 -1.54
N ILE A 139 11.29 17.33 -0.95
CA ILE A 139 10.79 16.22 -0.13
C ILE A 139 10.01 16.76 1.08
N LYS A 140 10.63 17.69 1.83
CA LYS A 140 10.01 18.31 3.01
C LYS A 140 8.73 19.06 2.65
N THR A 141 8.75 19.81 1.54
CA THR A 141 7.58 20.57 1.08
C THR A 141 6.43 19.65 0.73
N LYS A 142 6.68 18.55 0.00
CA LYS A 142 5.64 17.57 -0.35
C LYS A 142 5.10 16.89 0.91
N ALA A 143 5.96 16.38 1.77
CA ALA A 143 5.55 15.74 3.03
C ALA A 143 4.71 16.69 3.89
N LEU A 144 5.16 17.94 4.09
CA LEU A 144 4.41 18.94 4.84
C LEU A 144 3.07 19.25 4.19
N THR A 145 3.02 19.34 2.86
CA THR A 145 1.76 19.59 2.13
C THR A 145 0.73 18.50 2.43
N TYR A 146 1.13 17.22 2.43
CA TYR A 146 0.21 16.13 2.74
C TYR A 146 -0.13 16.05 4.24
N ALA A 147 0.80 16.37 5.13
CA ALA A 147 0.51 16.48 6.56
C ALA A 147 -0.53 17.59 6.85
N LEU A 148 -0.42 18.74 6.18
CA LEU A 148 -1.40 19.81 6.30
C LEU A 148 -2.76 19.41 5.74
N LYS A 149 -2.80 18.74 4.58
CA LYS A 149 -4.05 18.18 4.02
C LYS A 149 -4.71 17.20 5.00
N ALA A 150 -3.93 16.32 5.62
CA ALA A 150 -4.44 15.37 6.62
C ALA A 150 -5.05 16.08 7.85
N LEU A 151 -4.55 17.27 8.20
CA LEU A 151 -5.09 18.10 9.27
C LEU A 151 -6.23 19.04 8.83
N GLY A 152 -6.59 19.04 7.54
CA GLY A 152 -7.55 20.00 6.98
C GLY A 152 -7.06 21.46 7.03
N ILE A 153 -5.75 21.68 7.03
CA ILE A 153 -5.13 23.00 7.08
C ILE A 153 -4.69 23.40 5.68
N GLU A 154 -5.19 24.54 5.21
CA GLU A 154 -4.72 25.12 3.95
C GLU A 154 -3.31 25.70 4.10
N LYS A 155 -2.53 25.68 3.02
CA LYS A 155 -1.13 26.13 3.04
C LYS A 155 -0.95 27.57 3.52
N ASP A 156 -1.89 28.45 3.19
CA ASP A 156 -1.81 29.86 3.61
C ASP A 156 -2.15 30.06 5.08
N ASP A 157 -3.00 29.21 5.66
CA ASP A 157 -3.26 29.20 7.10
C ASP A 157 -2.08 28.61 7.88
N ALA A 158 -1.41 27.59 7.33
CA ALA A 158 -0.21 27.03 7.93
C ALA A 158 0.92 28.07 8.12
N LYS A 159 1.08 29.01 7.18
CA LYS A 159 2.07 30.11 7.29
C LYS A 159 1.79 31.07 8.46
N ARG A 160 0.54 31.14 8.94
CA ARG A 160 0.18 31.95 10.10
C ARG A 160 0.50 31.24 11.43
N LEU A 161 0.71 29.93 11.39
CA LEU A 161 0.92 29.07 12.56
C LEU A 161 2.41 28.75 12.82
N LEU A 162 3.31 29.08 11.89
CA LEU A 162 4.76 28.82 11.93
C LEU A 162 5.55 30.12 11.86
#